data_AF-A0A0M1J230-F1
#
_entry.id   AF-A0A0M1J230-F1
#
_cell.length_a   1.000
_cell.length_b   1.000
_cell.length_c   1.000
_cell.angle_alpha   90.00
_cell.angle_beta   90.00
_cell.angle_gamma   90.00
#
_symmetry.space_group_name_H-M   'P 1'
#
loop_
_entity.id
_entity.type
_entity.pdbx_description
1 polymer ?
#
loop_
_entity_poly.entity_id
_entity_poly.type
_entity_poly.pdbx_seq_one_letter_code
_entity_poly.pdbx_strand_id
1 'polypeptide(L)'
;GNLLPNCNIHYDNPFEAIARGACRYAGGDINLTLVHDYCLRAWDAERGEYNLVPIVPKGTRYPTENPVSVKYVNGACEGATILGMVIIERSEMVRPEGVWEVVGGRLQRRKTDWHKENTLRELNPGDREFIHANPPCTTGTKRFVVSFGVDVNRRLTISLQDLATDNVSYVQLYDGQKLNLPVHDLPFVKL
;
A
#
# COMPACT_ATOMS: atom_id res chain seq x y z
N GLY A 1 -1.36 34.58 25.47
CA GLY A 1 -0.31 33.78 26.12
C GLY A 1 0.34 32.92 25.06
N ASN A 2 1.64 33.08 24.84
CA ASN A 2 2.36 32.44 23.74
C ASN A 2 2.50 30.94 23.97
N LEU A 3 1.88 30.14 23.11
CA LEU A 3 1.88 28.67 23.16
C LEU A 3 3.25 28.05 22.81
N LEU A 4 4.21 28.82 22.28
CA LEU A 4 5.57 28.36 21.94
C LEU A 4 6.60 29.50 22.15
N PRO A 5 7.10 29.73 23.38
CA PRO A 5 8.17 30.71 23.58
C PRO A 5 9.48 30.17 22.96
N ASN A 6 10.14 31.00 22.15
CA ASN A 6 11.40 30.76 21.43
C ASN A 6 11.35 29.92 20.15
N CYS A 7 10.17 29.68 19.57
CA CYS A 7 10.09 29.17 18.20
C CYS A 7 9.91 30.36 17.25
N ASN A 8 10.86 30.57 16.32
CA ASN A 8 10.73 31.60 15.29
C ASN A 8 9.76 31.07 14.22
N ILE A 9 8.45 31.29 14.42
CA ILE A 9 7.42 30.84 13.50
C ILE A 9 7.26 31.90 12.40
N HIS A 10 7.82 31.62 11.23
CA HIS A 10 7.61 32.43 10.03
C HIS A 10 6.29 32.01 9.38
N TYR A 11 5.25 32.84 9.52
CA TYR A 11 3.88 32.58 9.05
C TYR A 11 3.60 33.06 7.62
N ASP A 12 4.59 33.56 6.90
CA ASP A 12 4.28 34.46 5.78
C ASP A 12 3.83 33.80 4.48
N ASN A 13 3.85 32.46 4.35
CA ASN A 13 3.21 31.82 3.20
C ASN A 13 3.11 30.28 3.31
N PRO A 14 1.99 29.71 3.82
CA PRO A 14 1.86 28.26 3.96
C PRO A 14 1.95 27.50 2.62
N PHE A 15 1.56 28.12 1.51
CA PHE A 15 1.71 27.54 0.16
C PHE A 15 3.17 27.52 -0.33
N GLU A 16 3.96 28.50 0.09
CA GLU A 16 5.38 28.55 -0.27
C GLU A 16 6.23 27.59 0.58
N ALA A 17 5.77 27.18 1.77
CA ALA A 17 6.40 26.10 2.53
C ALA A 17 6.29 24.75 1.80
N ILE A 18 5.14 24.48 1.14
CA ILE A 18 4.93 23.33 0.25
C ILE A 18 5.84 23.46 -0.99
N ALA A 19 5.92 24.65 -1.59
CA ALA A 19 6.76 24.91 -2.77
C ALA A 19 8.27 24.86 -2.48
N ARG A 20 8.75 25.44 -1.36
CA ARG A 20 10.16 25.38 -0.94
C ARG A 20 10.56 23.97 -0.50
N GLY A 21 9.63 23.22 0.10
CA GLY A 21 9.78 21.78 0.34
C GLY A 21 9.98 21.02 -0.97
N ALA A 22 9.14 21.29 -1.99
CA ALA A 22 9.27 20.73 -3.33
C ALA A 22 10.54 21.18 -4.09
N CYS A 23 11.03 22.41 -3.88
CA CYS A 23 12.25 22.92 -4.51
C CYS A 23 13.54 22.42 -3.84
N ARG A 24 13.61 22.30 -2.49
CA ARG A 24 14.74 21.63 -1.83
C ARG A 24 14.79 20.13 -2.15
N TYR A 25 13.65 19.54 -2.48
CA TYR A 25 13.50 18.16 -2.93
C TYR A 25 14.04 17.91 -4.35
N ALA A 26 14.26 18.94 -5.16
CA ALA A 26 14.76 18.82 -6.53
C ALA A 26 16.30 18.72 -6.65
N GLY A 27 17.06 18.87 -5.55
CA GLY A 27 18.52 19.08 -5.59
C GLY A 27 19.38 18.18 -4.69
N GLY A 28 18.83 17.15 -4.05
CA GLY A 28 19.60 16.19 -3.24
C GLY A 28 19.26 14.75 -3.63
N ASP A 29 20.20 13.83 -3.44
CA ASP A 29 19.99 12.38 -3.65
C ASP A 29 18.72 11.95 -2.90
N ILE A 30 17.64 11.79 -3.66
CA ILE A 30 16.34 11.42 -3.11
C ILE A 30 16.54 10.00 -2.58
N ASN A 31 16.31 9.80 -1.28
CA ASN A 31 16.18 8.47 -0.74
C ASN A 31 14.87 7.90 -1.29
N LEU A 32 14.91 7.34 -2.50
CA LEU A 32 13.77 6.80 -3.26
C LEU A 32 13.32 5.47 -2.63
N THR A 33 12.91 5.52 -1.37
CA THR A 33 12.40 4.36 -0.62
C THR A 33 10.95 4.57 -0.21
N LEU A 34 10.16 3.50 -0.21
CA LEU A 34 8.77 3.54 0.27
C LEU A 34 8.72 3.84 1.77
N VAL A 35 7.73 4.64 2.19
CA VAL A 35 7.53 5.02 3.60
C VAL A 35 6.48 4.18 4.32
N HIS A 36 5.79 3.31 3.60
CA HIS A 36 4.72 2.43 4.04
C HIS A 36 4.90 1.02 3.47
N ASP A 37 4.23 0.04 4.06
CA ASP A 37 4.11 -1.29 3.47
C ASP A 37 2.91 -1.34 2.52
N TYR A 38 3.01 -2.16 1.48
CA TYR A 38 1.84 -2.75 0.84
C TYR A 38 1.66 -4.17 1.37
N CYS A 39 0.44 -4.48 1.79
CA CYS A 39 0.05 -5.76 2.39
C CYS A 39 -1.11 -6.39 1.64
N LEU A 40 -1.01 -7.67 1.32
CA LEU A 40 -2.12 -8.48 0.84
C LEU A 40 -2.96 -8.95 2.04
N ARG A 41 -4.28 -8.74 1.99
CA ARG A 41 -5.20 -9.37 2.94
C ARG A 41 -5.48 -10.81 2.50
N ALA A 42 -4.93 -11.77 3.24
CA ALA A 42 -5.04 -13.20 2.96
C ALA A 42 -5.76 -13.93 4.10
N TRP A 43 -6.52 -14.97 3.77
CA TRP A 43 -7.14 -15.85 4.76
C TRP A 43 -6.10 -16.80 5.33
N ASP A 44 -5.98 -16.85 6.66
CA ASP A 44 -5.16 -17.80 7.39
C ASP A 44 -6.05 -18.93 7.89
N ALA A 45 -5.93 -20.11 7.27
CA ALA A 45 -6.77 -21.26 7.60
C ALA A 45 -6.45 -21.88 8.97
N GLU A 46 -5.21 -21.72 9.47
CA GLU A 46 -4.82 -22.25 10.78
C GLU A 46 -5.42 -21.42 11.91
N ARG A 47 -5.45 -20.09 11.72
CA ARG A 47 -5.99 -19.15 12.71
C ARG A 47 -7.47 -18.83 12.53
N GLY A 48 -8.04 -19.15 11.37
CA GLY A 48 -9.44 -18.83 11.04
C GLY A 48 -9.71 -17.33 10.96
N GLU A 49 -8.72 -16.53 10.56
CA GLU A 49 -8.82 -15.07 10.49
C GLU A 49 -8.10 -14.51 9.25
N TYR A 50 -8.41 -13.26 8.89
CA TYR A 50 -7.68 -12.56 7.84
C TYR A 50 -6.42 -11.90 8.38
N ASN A 51 -5.30 -12.15 7.72
CA ASN A 51 -4.00 -11.57 8.05
C ASN A 51 -3.51 -10.62 6.95
N LEU A 52 -2.74 -9.60 7.35
CA LEU A 52 -2.06 -8.68 6.44
C LEU A 52 -0.64 -9.18 6.19
N VAL A 53 -0.44 -9.79 5.03
CA VAL A 53 0.85 -10.32 4.58
C VAL A 53 1.59 -9.24 3.79
N PRO A 54 2.75 -8.74 4.24
CA PRO A 54 3.54 -7.78 3.48
C PRO A 54 3.94 -8.34 2.10
N ILE A 55 3.66 -7.58 1.04
CA ILE A 55 4.02 -7.91 -0.35
C ILE A 55 5.08 -6.96 -0.91
N VAL A 56 5.11 -5.72 -0.42
CA VAL A 56 6.18 -4.76 -0.67
C VAL A 56 6.46 -4.03 0.64
N PRO A 57 7.61 -4.31 1.31
CA PRO A 57 7.92 -3.69 2.58
C PRO A 57 8.26 -2.20 2.45
N LYS A 58 8.00 -1.44 3.51
CA LYS A 58 8.59 -0.12 3.74
C LYS A 58 10.11 -0.19 3.58
N GLY A 59 10.71 0.85 3.01
CA GLY A 59 12.15 0.91 2.73
C GLY A 59 12.53 0.34 1.36
N THR A 60 11.60 -0.30 0.63
CA THR A 60 11.85 -0.78 -0.74
C THR A 60 12.21 0.39 -1.65
N ARG A 61 13.32 0.27 -2.38
CA ARG A 61 13.72 1.25 -3.41
C ARG A 61 12.81 1.17 -4.62
N TYR A 62 12.48 2.30 -5.21
CA TYR A 62 11.68 2.39 -6.43
C TYR A 62 12.34 3.29 -7.50
N PRO A 63 12.11 3.02 -8.80
CA PRO A 63 11.37 1.87 -9.34
C PRO A 63 12.10 0.55 -9.06
N THR A 64 11.33 -0.53 -8.98
CA THR A 64 11.89 -1.88 -8.79
C THR A 64 12.19 -2.51 -10.14
N GLU A 65 13.42 -3.00 -10.35
CA GLU A 65 13.80 -3.69 -11.60
C GLU A 65 13.26 -5.13 -11.67
N ASN A 66 13.11 -5.77 -10.51
CA ASN A 66 12.60 -7.13 -10.36
C ASN A 66 11.42 -7.11 -9.37
N PRO A 67 10.49 -8.08 -9.45
CA PRO A 67 9.42 -8.19 -8.47
C PRO A 67 9.98 -8.31 -7.05
N VAL A 68 9.40 -7.53 -6.14
CA VAL A 68 9.74 -7.53 -4.71
C VAL A 68 9.24 -8.81 -4.05
N SER A 69 8.06 -9.29 -4.46
CA SER A 69 7.55 -10.57 -4.01
C SER A 69 6.64 -11.21 -5.06
N VAL A 70 6.46 -12.52 -4.92
CA VAL A 70 5.56 -13.34 -5.74
C VAL A 70 4.61 -14.10 -4.82
N LYS A 71 3.36 -14.26 -5.24
CA LYS A 71 2.32 -15.00 -4.53
C LYS A 71 1.51 -15.85 -5.52
N TYR A 72 1.02 -16.98 -5.02
CA TYR A 72 0.01 -17.76 -5.72
C TYR A 72 -1.38 -17.35 -5.23
N VAL A 73 -2.31 -17.20 -6.15
CA VAL A 73 -3.73 -16.95 -5.86
C VAL A 73 -4.54 -18.11 -6.44
N ASN A 74 -5.39 -18.68 -5.60
CA ASN A 74 -6.17 -19.88 -5.90
C ASN A 74 -7.66 -19.58 -5.74
N GLY A 75 -8.50 -20.30 -6.49
CA GLY A 75 -9.95 -20.27 -6.27
C GLY A 75 -10.28 -20.71 -4.85
N ALA A 76 -11.15 -19.96 -4.18
CA ALA A 76 -11.57 -20.26 -2.81
C ALA A 76 -12.44 -21.53 -2.73
N CYS A 77 -13.12 -21.87 -3.83
CA CYS A 77 -13.97 -23.04 -3.96
C CYS A 77 -13.93 -23.58 -5.39
N GLU A 78 -14.45 -24.80 -5.56
CA GLU A 78 -14.58 -25.45 -6.85
C GLU A 78 -15.52 -24.64 -7.76
N GLY A 79 -15.11 -24.44 -9.01
CA GLY A 79 -15.89 -23.68 -9.97
C GLY A 79 -15.83 -22.16 -9.78
N ALA A 80 -14.96 -21.64 -8.91
CA ALA A 80 -14.81 -20.19 -8.75
C ALA A 80 -14.35 -19.54 -10.08
N THR A 81 -15.13 -18.59 -10.57
CA THR A 81 -14.85 -17.84 -11.80
C THR A 81 -14.34 -16.43 -11.53
N ILE A 82 -14.48 -15.95 -10.29
CA ILE A 82 -14.09 -14.59 -9.88
C ILE A 82 -13.25 -14.69 -8.62
N LEU A 83 -12.10 -14.02 -8.61
CA LEU A 83 -11.20 -13.97 -7.46
C LEU A 83 -10.88 -12.51 -7.14
N GLY A 84 -11.09 -12.16 -5.88
CA GLY A 84 -10.71 -10.85 -5.35
C GLY A 84 -9.29 -10.83 -4.82
N MET A 85 -8.67 -9.65 -4.88
CA MET A 85 -7.38 -9.39 -4.26
C MET A 85 -7.49 -8.05 -3.53
N VAL A 86 -7.37 -8.07 -2.19
CA VAL A 86 -7.49 -6.84 -1.40
C VAL A 86 -6.12 -6.43 -0.89
N ILE A 87 -5.69 -5.24 -1.28
CA ILE A 87 -4.38 -4.70 -0.91
C ILE A 87 -4.55 -3.50 0.01
N ILE A 88 -3.83 -3.55 1.13
CA ILE A 88 -3.82 -2.53 2.16
C ILE A 88 -2.46 -1.83 2.17
N GLU A 89 -2.48 -0.51 2.05
CA GLU A 89 -1.35 0.34 2.43
C GLU A 89 -1.33 0.47 3.95
N ARG A 90 -0.23 0.06 4.59
CA ARG A 90 -0.03 0.16 6.04
C ARG A 90 1.09 1.15 6.35
N SER A 91 0.71 2.26 6.96
CA SER A 91 1.65 3.29 7.44
C SER A 91 1.78 3.23 8.95
N GLU A 92 3.01 3.21 9.46
CA GLU A 92 3.31 3.36 10.88
C GLU A 92 3.94 4.73 11.11
N MET A 93 3.28 5.58 11.88
CA MET A 93 3.77 6.89 12.28
C MET A 93 4.01 6.91 13.79
N VAL A 94 5.25 7.19 14.18
CA VAL A 94 5.58 7.45 15.59
C VAL A 94 5.40 8.94 15.83
N ARG A 95 4.41 9.32 16.65
CA ARG A 95 4.17 10.72 17.02
C ARG A 95 4.61 10.96 18.47
N PRO A 96 5.39 12.00 18.74
CA PRO A 96 5.65 12.41 20.11
C PRO A 96 4.39 13.05 20.68
N GLU A 97 3.77 12.39 21.65
CA GLU A 97 2.69 12.95 22.45
C GLU A 97 3.31 13.71 23.62
N GLY A 98 3.19 15.04 23.60
CA GLY A 98 3.63 15.88 24.70
C GLY A 98 2.57 15.92 25.79
N VAL A 99 2.87 15.41 26.99
CA VAL A 99 2.06 15.70 28.16
C VAL A 99 2.46 17.08 28.67
N TRP A 100 1.53 18.03 28.57
CA TRP A 100 1.72 19.40 29.04
C TRP A 100 0.99 19.60 30.36
N GLU A 101 1.70 20.08 31.38
CA GLU A 101 1.15 20.40 32.69
C GLU A 101 1.31 21.90 32.96
N VAL A 102 0.33 22.52 33.62
CA VAL A 102 0.46 23.91 34.06
C VAL A 102 1.10 23.92 35.44
N VAL A 103 2.37 24.30 35.52
CA VAL A 103 3.11 24.44 36.78
C VAL A 103 3.43 25.92 36.98
N GLY A 104 2.88 26.51 38.06
CA GLY A 104 3.08 27.92 38.38
C GLY A 104 2.56 28.88 37.31
N GLY A 105 1.46 28.54 36.62
CA GLY A 105 0.84 29.38 35.58
C GLY A 105 1.55 29.33 34.21
N ARG A 106 2.54 28.45 34.04
CA ARG A 106 3.22 28.21 32.75
C ARG A 106 2.98 26.78 32.30
N LEU A 107 2.67 26.61 31.02
CA LEU A 107 2.68 25.30 30.35
C LEU A 107 4.10 24.76 30.32
N GLN A 108 4.34 23.63 30.99
CA GLN A 108 5.60 22.92 30.98
C GLN A 108 5.39 21.53 30.37
N ARG A 109 6.29 21.12 29.46
CA ARG A 109 6.27 19.77 28.91
C ARG A 109 6.89 18.82 29.92
N ARG A 110 6.09 17.95 30.53
CA ARG A 110 6.55 17.08 31.62
C ARG A 110 7.14 15.76 31.12
N LYS A 111 6.60 15.25 30.01
CA LYS A 111 7.00 13.96 29.42
C LYS A 111 6.72 13.97 27.91
N THR A 112 7.60 13.32 27.16
CA THR A 112 7.33 12.96 25.76
C THR A 112 7.10 11.47 25.74
N ASP A 113 5.84 11.06 25.58
CA ASP A 113 5.51 9.68 25.27
C ASP A 113 5.50 9.52 23.75
N TRP A 114 5.88 8.34 23.26
CA TRP A 114 5.90 8.06 21.83
C TRP A 114 4.71 7.17 21.51
N HIS A 115 3.72 7.72 20.80
CA HIS A 115 2.56 6.97 20.35
C HIS A 115 2.81 6.42 18.94
N LYS A 116 2.62 5.11 18.76
CA LYS A 116 2.63 4.46 17.45
C LYS A 116 1.22 4.47 16.89
N GLU A 117 1.01 5.24 15.83
CA GLU A 117 -0.24 5.26 15.08
C GLU A 117 -0.08 4.42 13.81
N ASN A 118 -0.96 3.42 13.65
CA ASN A 118 -1.03 2.60 12.45
C ASN A 118 -2.23 3.03 11.60
N THR A 119 -1.98 3.52 10.40
CA THR A 119 -3.02 3.84 9.41
C THR A 119 -3.09 2.74 8.37
N LEU A 120 -4.30 2.22 8.13
CA LEU A 120 -4.59 1.21 7.11
C LEU A 120 -5.48 1.83 6.03
N ARG A 121 -5.08 1.74 4.76
CA ARG A 121 -5.86 2.22 3.61
C ARG A 121 -5.98 1.13 2.56
N GLU A 122 -7.21 0.69 2.26
CA GLU A 122 -7.50 -0.20 1.14
C GLU A 122 -7.25 0.52 -0.19
N LEU A 123 -6.53 -0.10 -1.11
CA LEU A 123 -6.20 0.50 -2.41
C LEU A 123 -7.31 0.34 -3.45
N ASN A 124 -8.12 -0.71 -3.30
CA ASN A 124 -9.17 -1.10 -4.24
C ASN A 124 -10.55 -1.28 -3.55
N PRO A 125 -11.05 -0.28 -2.79
CA PRO A 125 -12.26 -0.44 -1.97
C PRO A 125 -13.54 -0.73 -2.78
N GLY A 126 -13.55 -0.39 -4.07
CA GLY A 126 -14.68 -0.61 -4.99
C GLY A 126 -14.48 -1.76 -5.97
N ASP A 127 -13.28 -2.35 -6.04
CA ASP A 127 -12.95 -3.39 -7.01
C ASP A 127 -12.53 -4.68 -6.29
N ARG A 128 -13.53 -5.53 -6.04
CA ARG A 128 -13.35 -6.83 -5.37
C ARG A 128 -13.40 -8.02 -6.33
N GLU A 129 -13.79 -7.80 -7.57
CA GLU A 129 -13.93 -8.83 -8.62
C GLU A 129 -12.78 -8.67 -9.62
N PHE A 130 -11.56 -8.81 -9.12
CA PHE A 130 -10.40 -8.40 -9.88
C PHE A 130 -10.01 -9.39 -10.99
N ILE A 131 -9.93 -10.68 -10.67
CA ILE A 131 -9.51 -11.74 -11.61
C ILE A 131 -10.73 -12.53 -12.06
N HIS A 132 -10.96 -12.61 -13.37
CA HIS A 132 -11.99 -13.44 -13.98
C HIS A 132 -11.36 -14.66 -14.64
N ALA A 133 -11.54 -15.82 -14.00
CA ALA A 133 -11.00 -17.11 -14.41
C ALA A 133 -11.87 -17.76 -15.50
N ASN A 134 -11.25 -18.13 -16.62
CA ASN A 134 -11.88 -18.96 -17.65
C ASN A 134 -10.85 -19.94 -18.24
N PRO A 135 -10.98 -21.27 -18.02
CA PRO A 135 -12.11 -21.98 -17.40
C PRO A 135 -12.29 -21.67 -15.90
N PRO A 136 -13.37 -22.10 -15.22
CA PRO A 136 -13.52 -21.97 -13.77
C PRO A 136 -12.37 -22.64 -12.98
N CYS A 137 -12.12 -22.18 -11.75
CA CYS A 137 -11.03 -22.72 -10.92
C CYS A 137 -11.33 -24.12 -10.38
N THR A 138 -10.27 -24.91 -10.25
CA THR A 138 -10.25 -26.16 -9.49
C THR A 138 -9.56 -25.92 -8.15
N THR A 139 -10.16 -26.44 -7.08
CA THR A 139 -9.67 -26.26 -5.71
C THR A 139 -8.33 -26.97 -5.51
N GLY A 140 -7.46 -26.37 -4.70
CA GLY A 140 -6.15 -26.95 -4.36
C GLY A 140 -5.10 -26.84 -5.46
N THR A 141 -5.42 -26.24 -6.62
CA THR A 141 -4.46 -26.02 -7.70
C THR A 141 -3.87 -24.62 -7.64
N LYS A 142 -2.55 -24.51 -7.74
CA LYS A 142 -1.86 -23.22 -7.93
C LYS A 142 -2.12 -22.73 -9.36
N ARG A 143 -2.99 -21.74 -9.51
CA ARG A 143 -3.43 -21.29 -10.84
C ARG A 143 -2.86 -19.94 -11.24
N PHE A 144 -3.06 -18.93 -10.40
CA PHE A 144 -2.62 -17.58 -10.73
C PHE A 144 -1.32 -17.25 -10.01
N VAL A 145 -0.36 -16.71 -10.74
CA VAL A 145 0.89 -16.17 -10.19
C VAL A 145 0.84 -14.67 -10.28
N VAL A 146 0.96 -14.00 -9.13
CA VAL A 146 0.99 -12.55 -9.02
C VAL A 146 2.35 -12.12 -8.50
N SER A 147 3.00 -11.21 -9.20
CA SER A 147 4.25 -10.60 -8.77
C SER A 147 4.03 -9.11 -8.49
N PHE A 148 4.63 -8.59 -7.44
CA PHE A 148 4.42 -7.23 -6.95
C PHE A 148 5.70 -6.39 -7.09
N GLY A 149 5.55 -5.17 -7.60
CA GLY A 149 6.64 -4.22 -7.79
C GLY A 149 6.22 -2.79 -7.44
N VAL A 150 7.10 -1.83 -7.72
CA VAL A 150 6.83 -0.40 -7.54
C VAL A 150 7.34 0.36 -8.75
N ASP A 151 6.50 1.19 -9.36
CA ASP A 151 6.88 2.02 -10.50
C ASP A 151 7.67 3.26 -10.08
N VAL A 152 8.10 4.04 -11.07
CA VAL A 152 8.84 5.32 -10.87
C VAL A 152 8.00 6.36 -10.12
N ASN A 153 6.67 6.24 -10.13
CA ASN A 153 5.73 7.14 -9.49
C ASN A 153 5.36 6.71 -8.06
N ARG A 154 6.05 5.71 -7.48
CA ARG A 154 5.75 5.11 -6.17
C ARG A 154 4.42 4.36 -6.10
N ARG A 155 3.91 3.88 -7.24
CA ARG A 155 2.67 3.10 -7.28
C ARG A 155 3.03 1.62 -7.19
N LEU A 156 2.27 0.89 -6.39
CA LEU A 156 2.30 -0.58 -6.45
C LEU A 156 1.95 -1.02 -7.87
N THR A 157 2.75 -1.91 -8.43
CA THR A 157 2.47 -2.59 -9.70
C THR A 157 2.24 -4.06 -9.46
N ILE A 158 1.44 -4.68 -10.33
CA ILE A 158 1.26 -6.12 -10.38
C ILE A 158 1.55 -6.66 -11.78
N SER A 159 2.13 -7.85 -11.83
CA SER A 159 2.10 -8.70 -13.02
C SER A 159 1.37 -9.98 -12.67
N LEU A 160 0.47 -10.43 -13.54
CA LEU A 160 -0.43 -11.55 -13.28
C LEU A 160 -0.44 -12.49 -14.47
N GLN A 161 -0.29 -13.79 -14.19
CA GLN A 161 -0.32 -14.87 -15.17
C GLN A 161 -1.27 -15.97 -14.68
N ASP A 162 -2.11 -16.49 -15.60
CA ASP A 162 -2.83 -17.75 -15.41
C ASP A 162 -1.98 -18.90 -15.94
N LEU A 163 -1.72 -19.90 -15.09
CA LEU A 163 -0.95 -21.09 -15.43
C LEU A 163 -1.82 -22.21 -16.06
N ALA A 164 -3.15 -22.05 -16.09
CA ALA A 164 -4.01 -23.00 -16.77
C ALA A 164 -3.77 -22.96 -18.29
N THR A 165 -3.69 -24.13 -18.92
CA THR A 165 -3.59 -24.24 -20.38
C THR A 165 -4.88 -23.77 -21.05
N ASP A 166 -4.75 -23.13 -22.22
CA ASP A 166 -5.86 -22.67 -23.07
C ASP A 166 -6.86 -21.75 -22.34
N ASN A 167 -6.41 -21.06 -21.30
CA ASN A 167 -7.24 -20.10 -20.58
C ASN A 167 -7.50 -18.85 -21.43
N VAL A 168 -8.62 -18.20 -21.15
CA VAL A 168 -8.96 -16.87 -21.66
C VAL A 168 -9.30 -15.94 -20.50
N SER A 169 -8.58 -16.11 -19.39
CA SER A 169 -8.75 -15.34 -18.17
C SER A 169 -8.33 -13.88 -18.38
N TYR A 170 -8.94 -12.98 -17.63
CA TYR A 170 -8.67 -11.54 -17.71
C TYR A 170 -8.76 -10.89 -16.33
N VAL A 171 -8.18 -9.71 -16.19
CA VAL A 171 -8.51 -8.78 -15.10
C VAL A 171 -9.54 -7.78 -15.57
N GLN A 172 -10.44 -7.39 -14.67
CA GLN A 172 -11.35 -6.28 -14.90
C GLN A 172 -10.94 -5.13 -13.98
N LEU A 173 -10.87 -3.92 -14.53
CA LEU A 173 -10.57 -2.69 -13.78
C LEU A 173 -11.88 -1.98 -13.41
N TYR A 174 -11.84 -1.01 -12.49
CA TYR A 174 -13.00 -0.25 -11.99
C TYR A 174 -13.77 0.47 -13.07
N ASP A 175 -13.09 0.89 -14.13
CA ASP A 175 -13.69 1.56 -15.28
C ASP A 175 -14.38 0.57 -16.24
N GLY A 176 -14.36 -0.73 -15.90
CA GLY A 176 -14.93 -1.82 -16.67
C GLY A 176 -14.00 -2.35 -17.77
N GLN A 177 -12.80 -1.78 -17.94
CA GLN A 177 -11.83 -2.27 -18.91
C GLN A 177 -11.42 -3.71 -18.57
N LYS A 178 -11.36 -4.55 -19.60
CA LYS A 178 -10.91 -5.94 -19.48
C LYS A 178 -9.54 -6.09 -20.13
N LEU A 179 -8.59 -6.64 -19.39
CA LEU A 179 -7.24 -6.92 -19.87
C LEU A 179 -6.99 -8.43 -19.79
N ASN A 180 -6.79 -9.06 -20.95
CA ASN A 180 -6.48 -10.48 -21.01
C ASN A 180 -5.15 -10.77 -20.31
N LEU A 181 -5.05 -11.94 -19.68
CA LEU A 181 -3.80 -12.40 -19.09
C LEU A 181 -2.84 -12.96 -20.16
N PRO A 182 -1.51 -12.81 -19.96
CA PRO A 182 -0.86 -12.15 -18.83
C PRO A 182 -0.88 -10.62 -18.93
N VAL A 183 -0.89 -9.97 -17.76
CA VAL A 183 -0.63 -8.52 -17.64
C VAL A 183 0.70 -8.30 -16.93
N HIS A 184 1.40 -7.21 -17.29
CA HIS A 184 2.72 -6.89 -16.77
C HIS A 184 2.76 -5.46 -16.22
N ASP A 185 3.32 -5.31 -15.02
CA ASP A 185 3.57 -4.05 -14.32
C ASP A 185 2.36 -3.09 -14.29
N LEU A 186 1.15 -3.66 -14.22
CA LEU A 186 -0.10 -2.93 -14.14
C LEU A 186 -0.15 -2.15 -12.82
N PRO A 187 -0.26 -0.81 -12.84
CA PRO A 187 -0.39 -0.03 -11.61
C PRO A 187 -1.69 -0.36 -10.89
N PHE A 188 -1.62 -0.70 -9.60
CA PHE A 188 -2.77 -1.12 -8.78
C PHE A 188 -3.56 0.06 -8.17
N VAL A 189 -3.20 1.31 -8.50
CA VAL A 189 -3.75 2.50 -7.83
C VAL A 189 -5.01 2.98 -8.52
N LYS A 190 -6.14 2.98 -7.80
CA LYS A 190 -7.47 3.28 -8.36
C LYS A 190 -7.71 2.46 -9.63
N LEU A 191 -7.39 1.16 -9.54
CA LEU A 191 -8.08 0.18 -10.34
C LEU A 191 -9.44 -0.10 -9.75
#